data_AF-A0A1R3KQU4-F1
#
_entry.id   AF-A0A1R3KQU4-F1
#
_cell.length_a   1.000
_cell.length_b   1.000
_cell.length_c   1.000
_cell.angle_alpha   90.00
_cell.angle_beta   90.00
_cell.angle_gamma   90.00
#
_symmetry.space_group_name_H-M   'P 1'
#
loop_
_entity.id
_entity.type
_entity.pdbx_description
1 polymer ?
#
loop_
_entity_poly.entity_id
_entity_poly.type
_entity_poly.pdbx_seq_one_letter_code
_entity_poly.pdbx_strand_id
1 'polypeptide(L)' 'MQNCISKVILAKLSYPTYFVGQVGDDANGKLITEALGNGGVRLEYLKSLGKGVPTGHAVVENPMRWV' A
#
# COMPACT_ATOMS: atom_id res chain seq x y z
N MET A 1 -5.29 -6.44 -0.98
CA MET A 1 -5.41 -4.99 -1.24
C MET A 1 -6.53 -4.31 -0.43
N GLN A 2 -7.66 -4.98 -0.15
CA GLN A 2 -8.74 -4.45 0.71
C GLN A 2 -8.28 -4.00 2.12
N ASN A 3 -7.31 -4.69 2.73
CA ASN A 3 -6.77 -4.31 4.05
C ASN A 3 -5.99 -2.98 4.06
N CYS A 4 -5.45 -2.51 2.92
CA CYS A 4 -4.76 -1.22 2.86
C CYS A 4 -5.75 -0.04 2.77
N ILE A 5 -6.89 -0.23 2.11
CA ILE A 5 -7.90 0.82 1.90
C ILE A 5 -8.53 1.22 3.26
N SER A 6 -8.90 0.24 4.10
CA SER A 6 -9.45 0.51 5.43
C SER A 6 -8.47 1.30 6.32
N LYS A 7 -7.16 1.02 6.22
CA LYS A 7 -6.13 1.74 6.99
C LYS A 7 -5.97 3.20 6.57
N VAL A 8 -6.08 3.52 5.27
CA VAL A 8 -6.01 4.92 4.80
C VAL A 8 -7.18 5.76 5.34
N ILE A 9 -8.36 5.17 5.53
CA ILE A 9 -9.53 5.90 6.06
C ILE A 9 -9.31 6.32 7.51
N LEU A 10 -8.73 5.47 8.35
CA LEU A 10 -8.41 5.80 9.74
C LEU A 10 -7.34 6.91 9.84
N ALA A 11 -6.35 6.89 8.95
CA ALA A 11 -5.33 7.94 8.87
C ALA A 11 -5.95 9.31 8.54
N LYS A 12 -6.93 9.35 7.64
CA LYS A 12 -7.69 10.56 7.31
C LYS A 12 -8.54 11.10 8.46
N LEU A 13 -8.86 10.27 9.45
CA LEU A 13 -9.56 10.66 10.69
C LEU A 13 -8.60 11.11 11.80
N SER A 14 -7.33 11.39 11.47
CA SER A 14 -6.28 11.84 12.40
C SER A 14 -5.89 10.80 13.47
N TYR A 15 -6.28 9.54 13.32
CA TYR A 15 -5.78 8.47 14.17
C TYR A 15 -4.38 8.04 13.69
N PRO A 16 -3.38 7.93 14.61
CA PRO A 16 -2.06 7.45 14.25
C PRO A 16 -2.14 6.06 13.60
N THR A 17 -1.87 6.00 12.31
CA THR A 17 -1.97 4.77 11.53
C THR A 17 -0.61 4.44 10.93
N TYR A 18 -0.13 3.23 11.17
CA TYR A 18 1.18 2.76 10.71
C TYR A 18 1.02 1.64 9.68
N PHE A 19 1.87 1.69 8.65
CA PHE A 19 2.05 0.58 7.74
C PHE A 19 3.35 -0.15 8.08
N VAL A 20 3.22 -1.45 8.38
CA VAL A 20 4.34 -2.34 8.68
C VAL A 20 4.41 -3.36 7.56
N GLY A 21 5.53 -3.43 6.85
CA GLY A 21 5.64 -4.31 5.70
C GLY A 21 6.91 -4.13 4.88
N GLN A 22 6.91 -4.78 3.73
CA GLN A 22 8.02 -4.76 2.78
C GLN A 22 7.49 -4.45 1.38
N VAL A 23 8.22 -3.64 0.63
CA VAL A 23 7.99 -3.36 -0.80
C VAL A 23 9.28 -3.63 -1.56
N GLY A 24 9.17 -3.97 -2.84
CA GLY A 24 10.32 -4.05 -3.72
C GLY A 24 10.80 -2.65 -4.13
N ASP A 25 12.08 -2.52 -4.47
CA ASP A 25 12.64 -1.33 -5.11
C ASP A 25 12.25 -1.29 -6.60
N ASP A 26 10.95 -1.18 -6.86
CA ASP A 26 10.35 -1.13 -8.19
C ASP A 26 9.28 -0.03 -8.28
N ALA A 27 8.78 0.22 -9.48
CA ALA A 27 7.79 1.27 -9.74
C ALA A 27 6.51 1.11 -8.90
N ASN A 28 6.10 -0.13 -8.63
CA ASN A 28 4.87 -0.40 -7.88
C ASN A 28 5.09 -0.24 -6.38
N GLY A 29 6.27 -0.60 -5.88
CA GLY A 29 6.70 -0.28 -4.52
C GLY A 29 6.68 1.22 -4.27
N LYS A 30 7.17 2.02 -5.23
CA LYS A 30 7.09 3.49 -5.17
C LYS A 30 5.66 4.01 -5.16
N LEU A 31 4.80 3.54 -6.07
CA LEU A 31 3.39 3.95 -6.15
C LEU A 31 2.63 3.67 -4.84
N ILE A 32 2.81 2.48 -4.25
CA ILE A 32 2.14 2.13 -2.98
C ILE A 32 2.67 2.99 -1.83
N THR A 33 3.97 3.23 -1.78
CA THR A 33 4.61 4.08 -0.76
C THR A 33 4.07 5.50 -0.83
N GLU A 34 4.01 6.09 -2.02
CA GLU A 34 3.47 7.44 -2.24
C GLU A 34 1.97 7.52 -1.89
N ALA A 35 1.17 6.56 -2.33
CA ALA A 35 -0.27 6.54 -2.05
C ALA A 35 -0.57 6.45 -0.54
N LEU A 36 0.19 5.62 0.19
CA LEU A 36 0.04 5.49 1.65
C LEU A 36 0.51 6.75 2.38
N GLY A 37 1.65 7.31 1.99
CA GLY A 37 2.19 8.55 2.58
C GLY A 37 1.25 9.74 2.39
N ASN A 38 0.75 9.94 1.16
CA ASN A 38 -0.25 10.97 0.85
C ASN A 38 -1.58 10.77 1.60
N GLY A 39 -1.88 9.53 2.01
CA GLY A 39 -3.03 9.17 2.82
C GLY A 39 -2.89 9.48 4.32
N GLY A 40 -1.73 9.96 4.78
CA GLY A 40 -1.45 10.23 6.19
C GLY A 40 -0.99 8.99 6.98
N VAL A 41 -0.63 7.91 6.29
CA VAL A 41 -0.12 6.69 6.92
C VAL A 41 1.38 6.85 7.22
N ARG A 42 1.80 6.50 8.43
CA ARG A 42 3.19 6.52 8.85
C ARG A 42 3.92 5.28 8.33
N LEU A 43 5.06 5.49 7.67
CA LEU A 43 5.82 4.47 6.95
C LEU A 43 7.15 4.10 7.61
N GLU A 44 7.35 4.48 8.88
CA GLU A 44 8.58 4.23 9.66
C GLU A 44 8.99 2.74 9.70
N TYR A 45 8.01 1.84 9.53
CA TYR A 45 8.20 0.40 9.56
C TYR A 45 8.05 -0.26 8.18
N LEU A 46 8.08 0.53 7.11
CA LEU A 46 8.11 0.04 5.74
C LEU A 46 9.56 -0.13 5.29
N LYS A 47 9.94 -1.37 4.95
CA LYS A 47 11.26 -1.67 4.40
C LYS A 47 11.19 -1.79 2.88
N SER A 48 12.09 -1.12 2.19
CA SER A 48 12.36 -1.42 0.78
C SER A 48 13.36 -2.58 0.69
N LEU A 49 12.99 -3.63 -0.02
CA LEU A 49 13.88 -4.74 -0.35
C LEU A 49 14.71 -4.35 -1.57
N GLY A 50 16.02 -4.63 -1.51
CA GLY A 50 16.97 -4.23 -2.55
C GLY A 50 16.72 -4.87 -3.93
N LYS A 51 17.59 -4.53 -4.89
CA LYS A 51 17.48 -4.95 -6.30
C LYS A 51 17.19 -6.45 -6.44
N GLY A 52 16.10 -6.76 -7.15
CA GLY A 52 15.75 -8.13 -7.54
C GLY A 52 14.57 -8.76 -6.79
N VAL A 53 14.02 -8.11 -5.75
CA VAL A 53 12.81 -8.58 -5.07
C VAL A 53 11.61 -7.73 -5.51
N PRO A 54 10.67 -8.28 -6.30
CA PRO A 54 9.51 -7.53 -6.76
C PRO A 54 8.51 -7.32 -5.62
N THR A 55 7.86 -6.16 -5.62
CA THR A 55 6.70 -5.88 -4.77
C THR A 55 5.62 -6.93 -5.02
N GLY A 56 5.01 -7.45 -3.96
CA GLY A 56 3.89 -8.39 -4.10
C GLY A 56 2.72 -7.72 -4.82
N HIS A 57 2.34 -8.25 -5.99
CA HIS A 57 1.19 -7.79 -6.76
C HIS A 57 0.01 -8.72 -6.56
N ALA A 58 -1.16 -8.15 -6.30
CA ALA A 58 -2.42 -8.89 -6.32
C ALA A 58 -3.26 -8.35 -7.47
N VAL A 59 -3.52 -9.18 -8.47
CA VAL A 59 -4.52 -8.90 -9.51
C VAL A 59 -5.88 -9.13 -8.87
N VAL A 60 -6.71 -8.10 -8.83
CA VAL A 60 -8.12 -8.23 -8.44
C VAL A 60 -8.89 -8.42 -9.74
N GLU A 61 -9.31 -9.65 -10.00
CA GLU A 61 -10.37 -9.87 -10.99
C GLU A 61 -11.67 -9.33 -10.41
N ASN A 62 -12.30 -8.39 -11.14
CA ASN A 62 -13.64 -7.91 -10.83
C ASN A 62 -14.63 -8.68 -11.72
N PRO A 63 -15.32 -9.72 -11.22
CA PRO A 63 -16.27 -10.48 -12.03
C PRO A 63 -17.60 -9.74 -12.31
N MET A 64 -17.70 -8.43 -12.00
CA MET A 64 -18.98 -7.73 -12.05
C MET A 64 -19.05 -6.74 -13.22
N ARG A 65 -19.51 -7.26 -14.38
CA ARG A 65 -20.02 -6.50 -15.52
C ARG A 65 -21.51 -6.86 -15.67
N TRP A 66 -22.39 -6.09 -15.03
CA TRP A 66 -23.84 -6.22 -15.27
C TRP A 66 -24.22 -5.32 -16.44
N VAL A 67 -24.63 -5.94 -17.53
CA VAL A 67 -25.47 -5.35 -18.59
C VAL A 67 -26.93 -5.58 -18.21
#